data_AF-A0AAW6ARB7-F1
#
_entry.id   AF-A0AAW6ARB7-F1
#
_cell.length_a   1.000
_cell.length_b   1.000
_cell.length_c   1.000
_cell.angle_alpha   90.00
_cell.angle_beta   90.00
_cell.angle_gamma   90.00
#
_symmetry.space_group_name_H-M   'P 1'
#
loop_
_entity.id
_entity.type
_entity.pdbx_description
1 polymer ?
#
loop_
_entity_poly.entity_id
_entity_poly.type
_entity_poly.pdbx_seq_one_letter_code
_entity_poly.pdbx_strand_id
1 'polypeptide(L)'
;MKCEIIRDLLPLYIENLCSEESCREVEAHLASCGRCRAEYRNMTAEVPVAETDEERVQKILKEADLFINSKKEVERSFVDRALRVFNLIVFCLAAVCNVLAAAVVIFGYGLRYPSVYLDYKGFLQIFIILYALCPTVISLVNLCIMKRYPGRKKILTRVLSGVLVPAVLAGLIGTVSLFLIPPFCSATFRITAYMKVDKDVEDSVRAAAVCFPAAVPEAAEAAVYHYSKFSTLFEDSWEMEAGWNLPKQEFESEKKRISELRALSRKSETKSGTEYTVSGMVYPEGVSVTVIFDDAAGRIEYRAYFSGSK
;
A
#
# COMPACT_ATOMS: atom_id res chain seq x y z
N MET A 1 -68.19 58.02 43.70
CA MET A 1 -67.96 56.89 44.62
C MET A 1 -66.67 57.08 45.41
N LYS A 2 -66.61 56.64 46.68
CA LYS A 2 -65.40 56.74 47.52
C LYS A 2 -64.39 55.65 47.14
N CYS A 3 -63.09 55.98 47.14
CA CYS A 3 -62.03 55.05 46.75
C CYS A 3 -61.97 53.78 47.61
N GLU A 4 -62.36 53.85 48.88
CA GLU A 4 -62.42 52.70 49.79
C GLU A 4 -63.44 51.67 49.31
N ILE A 5 -64.64 52.11 48.91
CA ILE A 5 -65.69 51.23 48.37
C ILE A 5 -65.23 50.57 47.07
N ILE A 6 -64.51 51.31 46.23
CA ILE A 6 -63.96 50.77 44.98
C ILE A 6 -62.92 49.69 45.25
N ARG A 7 -62.03 49.91 46.23
CA ARG A 7 -61.03 48.92 46.63
C ARG A 7 -61.65 47.64 47.16
N ASP A 8 -62.72 47.75 47.95
CA ASP A 8 -63.45 46.60 48.48
C ASP A 8 -64.12 45.80 47.34
N LEU A 9 -64.55 46.48 46.27
CA LEU A 9 -65.17 45.87 45.11
C LEU A 9 -64.19 45.40 44.03
N LEU A 10 -62.92 45.84 44.06
CA LEU A 10 -61.92 45.50 43.04
C LEU A 10 -61.69 43.97 42.88
N PRO A 11 -61.56 43.18 43.96
CA PRO A 11 -61.40 41.72 43.83
C PRO A 11 -62.62 41.07 43.16
N LEU A 12 -63.83 41.48 43.56
CA LEU A 12 -65.09 40.97 43.00
C LEU A 12 -65.25 41.38 41.52
N TYR A 13 -64.79 42.58 41.16
CA TYR A 13 -64.76 43.06 39.79
C TYR A 13 -63.77 42.26 38.92
N ILE A 14 -62.58 41.95 39.44
CA ILE A 14 -61.57 41.12 38.75
C ILE A 14 -62.11 39.70 38.48
N GLU A 15 -62.88 39.15 39.41
CA GLU A 15 -63.51 37.83 39.29
C GLU A 15 -64.84 37.85 38.50
N ASN A 16 -65.27 38.99 37.97
CA ASN A 16 -66.57 39.20 37.31
C ASN A 16 -67.79 38.77 38.14
N LEU A 17 -67.70 38.90 39.47
CA LEU A 17 -68.76 38.57 40.42
C LEU A 17 -69.57 39.80 40.88
N CYS A 18 -69.27 40.98 40.35
CA CYS A 18 -70.05 42.20 40.60
C CYS A 18 -71.33 42.23 39.75
N SER A 19 -72.40 42.82 40.29
CA SER A 19 -73.60 43.14 39.50
C SER A 19 -73.28 44.17 38.42
N GLU A 20 -74.02 44.19 37.31
CA GLU A 20 -73.77 45.11 36.18
C GLU A 20 -73.70 46.59 36.62
N GLU A 21 -74.56 46.99 37.55
CA GLU A 21 -74.59 48.35 38.09
C GLU A 21 -73.30 48.66 38.88
N SER A 22 -72.83 47.71 39.70
CA SER A 22 -71.59 47.85 40.47
C SER A 22 -70.35 47.85 39.55
N CYS A 23 -70.36 47.05 38.47
CA CYS A 23 -69.29 47.05 37.47
C CYS A 23 -69.14 48.40 36.77
N ARG A 24 -70.25 49.01 36.34
CA ARG A 24 -70.21 50.34 35.68
C ARG A 24 -69.66 51.42 36.59
N GLU A 25 -70.03 51.39 37.87
CA GLU A 25 -69.51 52.34 38.86
C GLU A 25 -68.00 52.16 39.12
N VAL A 26 -67.52 50.90 39.16
CA VAL A 26 -66.10 50.59 39.27
C VAL A 26 -65.32 51.07 38.04
N GLU A 27 -65.83 50.84 36.83
CA GLU A 27 -65.23 51.28 35.56
C GLU A 27 -65.14 52.81 35.47
N ALA A 28 -66.23 53.50 35.80
CA ALA A 28 -66.26 54.97 35.81
C ALA A 28 -65.26 55.57 36.81
N HIS A 29 -65.09 54.93 37.97
CA HIS A 29 -64.11 55.38 38.96
C HIS A 29 -62.67 55.05 38.55
N LEU A 30 -62.42 53.87 37.99
CA LEU A 30 -61.11 53.50 37.45
C LEU A 30 -60.69 54.45 36.32
N ALA A 31 -61.63 54.96 35.52
CA ALA A 31 -61.38 55.94 34.48
C ALA A 31 -60.90 57.31 35.01
N SER A 32 -61.28 57.70 36.22
CA SER A 32 -60.98 59.02 36.79
C SER A 32 -59.96 59.02 37.94
N CYS A 33 -59.72 57.87 38.59
CA CYS A 33 -58.82 57.76 39.75
C CYS A 33 -57.54 56.98 39.42
N GLY A 34 -56.40 57.66 39.39
CA GLY A 34 -55.09 57.04 39.13
C GLY A 34 -54.64 56.04 40.21
N ARG A 35 -55.06 56.25 41.47
CA ARG A 35 -54.67 55.40 42.61
C ARG A 35 -55.33 54.02 42.56
N CYS A 36 -56.64 53.97 42.34
CA CYS A 36 -57.38 52.71 42.19
C CYS A 36 -56.96 51.95 40.92
N ARG A 37 -56.57 52.66 39.85
CA ARG A 37 -56.06 52.05 38.61
C ARG A 37 -54.70 51.36 38.81
N ALA A 38 -53.84 51.92 39.65
CA ALA A 38 -52.57 51.29 40.00
C ALA A 38 -52.78 50.02 40.82
N GLU A 39 -53.72 50.04 41.77
CA GLU A 39 -54.08 48.86 42.58
C GLU A 39 -54.69 47.74 41.74
N TYR A 40 -55.63 48.06 40.84
CA TYR A 40 -56.17 47.09 39.89
C TYR A 40 -55.07 46.42 39.06
N ARG A 41 -54.11 47.20 38.54
CA ARG A 41 -52.95 46.67 37.79
C ARG A 41 -52.05 45.78 38.63
N ASN A 42 -51.80 46.13 39.90
CA ASN A 42 -50.99 45.30 40.79
C ASN A 42 -51.68 43.97 41.13
N MET A 43 -53.02 43.96 41.23
CA MET A 43 -53.80 42.74 41.50
C MET A 43 -54.00 41.85 40.27
N THR A 44 -53.93 42.41 39.06
CA THR A 44 -54.03 41.67 37.78
C THR A 44 -52.68 41.37 37.13
N ALA A 45 -51.57 41.84 37.72
CA ALA A 45 -50.23 41.50 37.27
C ALA A 45 -49.97 40.01 37.49
N GLU A 46 -49.73 39.28 36.41
CA GLU A 46 -49.41 37.85 36.44
C GLU A 46 -48.16 37.61 37.31
N VAL A 47 -48.29 36.76 38.32
CA VAL A 47 -47.15 36.25 39.10
C VAL A 47 -46.35 35.33 38.16
N PRO A 48 -45.02 35.51 38.02
CA PRO A 48 -44.22 34.62 37.18
C PRO A 48 -44.33 33.19 37.73
N VAL A 49 -44.86 32.30 36.90
CA VAL A 49 -45.02 30.87 37.22
C VAL A 49 -43.64 30.31 37.56
N ALA A 50 -43.49 29.76 38.76
CA ALA A 50 -42.25 29.11 39.17
C ALA A 50 -41.96 27.93 38.23
N GLU A 51 -40.73 27.85 37.69
CA GLU A 51 -40.31 26.75 36.82
C GLU A 51 -40.69 25.41 37.47
N THR A 52 -41.40 24.57 36.72
CA THR A 52 -41.84 23.26 37.18
C THR A 52 -40.63 22.36 37.47
N ASP A 53 -40.77 21.41 38.39
CA ASP A 53 -39.66 20.49 38.72
C ASP A 53 -39.21 19.68 37.48
N GLU A 54 -40.13 19.39 36.55
CA GLU A 54 -39.82 18.76 35.26
C GLU A 54 -38.95 19.64 34.36
N GLU A 55 -39.25 20.94 34.24
CA GLU A 55 -38.44 21.88 33.45
C GLU A 55 -37.03 22.06 34.03
N ARG A 56 -36.90 22.07 35.36
CA ARG A 56 -35.60 22.13 36.04
C ARG A 56 -34.78 20.88 35.78
N VAL A 57 -35.39 19.69 35.89
CA VAL A 57 -34.72 18.42 35.59
C VAL A 57 -34.28 18.37 34.12
N GLN A 58 -35.12 18.83 33.18
CA GLN A 58 -34.75 18.90 31.77
C GLN A 58 -33.57 19.84 31.50
N LYS A 59 -33.50 21.00 32.16
CA LYS A 59 -32.34 21.92 32.06
C LYS A 59 -31.07 21.25 32.58
N ILE A 60 -31.12 20.60 33.73
CA ILE A 60 -29.96 19.90 34.32
C ILE A 60 -29.45 18.80 33.38
N LEU A 61 -30.35 17.99 32.82
CA LEU A 61 -29.98 16.95 31.85
C LEU A 61 -29.35 17.54 30.58
N LYS A 62 -29.91 18.65 30.08
CA LYS A 62 -29.38 19.34 28.90
C LYS A 62 -28.00 19.95 29.14
N GLU A 63 -27.77 20.53 30.31
CA GLU A 63 -26.46 21.03 30.73
C GLU A 63 -25.44 19.89 30.90
N ALA A 64 -25.86 18.76 31.48
CA ALA A 64 -25.02 17.56 31.58
C ALA A 64 -24.65 17.01 30.20
N ASP A 65 -25.61 16.95 29.26
CA ASP A 65 -25.37 16.53 27.88
C ASP A 65 -24.41 17.48 27.14
N LEU A 66 -24.56 18.80 27.31
CA LEU A 66 -23.65 19.80 26.75
C LEU A 66 -22.23 19.62 27.30
N PHE A 67 -22.10 19.41 28.62
CA PHE A 67 -20.81 19.18 29.25
C PHE A 67 -20.16 17.89 28.74
N ILE A 68 -20.90 16.78 28.69
CA ILE A 68 -20.42 15.50 28.15
C ILE A 68 -19.99 15.64 26.68
N ASN A 69 -20.77 16.34 25.87
CA ASN A 69 -20.46 16.56 24.45
C ASN A 69 -19.22 17.44 24.27
N SER A 70 -19.06 18.50 25.06
CA SER A 70 -17.87 19.36 25.03
C SER A 70 -16.60 18.59 25.42
N LYS A 71 -16.67 17.77 26.48
CA LYS A 71 -15.55 16.91 26.92
C LYS A 71 -15.17 15.91 25.82
N LYS A 72 -16.16 15.25 25.22
CA LYS A 72 -15.95 14.33 24.09
C LYS A 72 -15.32 15.05 22.89
N GLU A 73 -15.65 16.31 22.64
CA GLU A 73 -15.07 17.08 21.53
C GLU A 73 -13.59 17.41 21.77
N VAL A 74 -13.23 17.81 23.00
CA VAL A 74 -11.84 18.04 23.42
C VAL A 74 -11.01 16.76 23.31
N GLU A 75 -11.51 15.63 23.85
CA GLU A 75 -10.84 14.33 23.73
C GLU A 75 -10.64 13.92 22.27
N ARG A 76 -11.67 14.09 21.42
CA ARG A 76 -11.56 13.83 19.97
C ARG A 76 -10.49 14.71 19.31
N SER A 77 -10.39 15.98 19.70
CA SER A 77 -9.38 16.91 19.16
C SER A 77 -7.94 16.51 19.52
N PHE A 78 -7.76 15.90 20.69
CA PHE A 78 -6.48 15.37 21.12
C PHE A 78 -6.12 14.11 20.34
N VAL A 79 -7.06 13.17 20.22
CA VAL A 79 -6.89 11.94 19.42
C VAL A 79 -6.53 12.26 17.97
N ASP A 80 -7.21 13.23 17.33
CA ASP A 80 -6.94 13.61 15.94
C ASP A 80 -5.54 14.23 15.75
N ARG A 81 -4.96 14.87 16.78
CA ARG A 81 -3.56 15.33 16.78
C ARG A 81 -2.59 14.16 16.97
N ALA A 82 -2.84 13.29 17.94
CA ALA A 82 -2.02 12.11 18.21
C ALA A 82 -1.94 11.18 16.98
N LEU A 83 -3.08 10.92 16.32
CA LEU A 83 -3.12 10.11 15.10
C LEU A 83 -2.32 10.72 13.96
N ARG A 84 -2.34 12.05 13.79
CA ARG A 84 -1.52 12.73 12.78
C ARG A 84 -0.03 12.52 13.01
N VAL A 85 0.42 12.72 14.25
CA VAL A 85 1.83 12.50 14.63
C VAL A 85 2.22 11.04 14.44
N PHE A 86 1.37 10.11 14.88
CA PHE A 86 1.59 8.67 14.72
C PHE A 86 1.76 8.28 13.24
N ASN A 87 0.84 8.71 12.36
CA ASN A 87 0.94 8.42 10.93
C ASN A 87 2.21 9.05 10.33
N LEU A 88 2.55 10.29 10.69
CA LEU A 88 3.77 10.93 10.21
C LEU A 88 5.03 10.15 10.59
N ILE A 89 5.12 9.70 11.85
CA ILE A 89 6.24 8.88 12.33
C ILE A 89 6.31 7.57 11.53
N VAL A 90 5.19 6.86 11.41
CA VAL A 90 5.14 5.59 10.65
C VAL A 90 5.52 5.80 9.18
N PHE A 91 5.06 6.88 8.55
CA PHE A 91 5.41 7.20 7.17
C PHE A 91 6.92 7.40 7.02
N CYS A 92 7.53 8.24 7.87
CA CYS A 92 8.96 8.52 7.82
C CYS A 92 9.78 7.24 8.06
N LEU A 93 9.45 6.47 9.10
CA LEU A 93 10.18 5.24 9.42
C LEU A 93 10.04 4.20 8.31
N ALA A 94 8.81 3.95 7.82
CA ALA A 94 8.58 2.96 6.77
C ALA A 94 9.23 3.39 5.44
N ALA A 95 9.25 4.69 5.12
CA ALA A 95 9.94 5.19 3.93
C ALA A 95 11.46 4.98 4.04
N VAL A 96 12.06 5.29 5.19
CA VAL A 96 13.49 5.05 5.44
C VAL A 96 13.81 3.56 5.34
N CYS A 97 13.02 2.68 5.97
CA CYS A 97 13.21 1.23 5.87
C CYS A 97 13.16 0.73 4.41
N ASN A 98 12.19 1.20 3.62
CA ASN A 98 12.09 0.82 2.21
C ASN A 98 13.28 1.31 1.38
N VAL A 99 13.77 2.53 1.61
CA VAL A 99 14.96 3.06 0.92
C VAL A 99 16.21 2.26 1.29
N LEU A 100 16.41 1.95 2.57
CA LEU A 100 17.53 1.12 3.04
C LEU A 100 17.46 -0.29 2.45
N ALA A 101 16.26 -0.89 2.41
CA ALA A 101 16.06 -2.20 1.82
C ALA A 101 16.41 -2.22 0.33
N ALA A 102 15.93 -1.22 -0.42
CA ALA A 102 16.28 -1.06 -1.83
C ALA A 102 17.80 -0.88 -2.03
N ALA A 103 18.46 -0.07 -1.20
CA ALA A 103 19.91 0.13 -1.28
C ALA A 103 20.69 -1.18 -1.03
N VAL A 104 20.34 -1.93 0.01
CA VAL A 104 20.98 -3.22 0.31
C VAL A 104 20.74 -4.23 -0.81
N VAL A 105 19.53 -4.29 -1.39
CA VAL A 105 19.24 -5.19 -2.52
C VAL A 105 20.04 -4.80 -3.77
N ILE A 106 20.15 -3.51 -4.08
CA ILE A 106 20.86 -3.04 -5.28
C ILE A 106 22.37 -3.20 -5.15
N PHE A 107 22.95 -2.85 -3.99
CA PHE A 107 24.40 -2.80 -3.80
C PHE A 107 24.98 -4.06 -3.14
N GLY A 108 24.20 -4.78 -2.33
CA GLY A 108 24.67 -5.92 -1.55
C GLY A 108 24.81 -7.22 -2.34
N TYR A 109 24.02 -7.42 -3.40
CA TYR A 109 24.02 -8.68 -4.17
C TYR A 109 25.04 -8.73 -5.31
N GLY A 110 25.83 -7.67 -5.52
CA GLY A 110 26.91 -7.67 -6.52
C GLY A 110 26.46 -8.02 -7.93
N LEU A 111 25.21 -7.71 -8.28
CA LEU A 111 24.61 -8.08 -9.56
C LEU A 111 25.33 -7.37 -10.71
N ARG A 112 25.74 -8.14 -11.72
CA ARG A 112 26.41 -7.56 -12.89
C ARG A 112 25.41 -6.97 -13.90
N TYR A 113 24.23 -7.58 -13.99
CA TYR A 113 23.20 -7.24 -14.97
C TYR A 113 21.80 -7.21 -14.35
N PRO A 114 21.48 -6.25 -13.47
CA PRO A 114 20.22 -6.27 -12.73
C PRO A 114 19.00 -6.20 -13.67
N SER A 115 18.05 -7.09 -13.44
CA SER A 115 16.77 -7.18 -14.13
C SER A 115 15.65 -7.44 -13.11
N VAL A 116 14.49 -6.84 -13.34
CA VAL A 116 13.31 -7.09 -12.52
C VAL A 116 12.66 -8.39 -13.01
N TYR A 117 12.47 -9.35 -12.11
CA TYR A 117 11.92 -10.66 -12.46
C TYR A 117 10.40 -10.71 -12.21
N LEU A 118 9.60 -11.03 -13.23
CA LEU A 118 8.13 -10.98 -13.20
C LEU A 118 7.46 -12.23 -13.80
N ASP A 119 8.07 -13.42 -13.67
CA ASP A 119 7.49 -14.68 -14.14
C ASP A 119 6.47 -15.27 -13.13
N TYR A 120 5.93 -16.48 -13.34
CA TYR A 120 5.01 -17.16 -12.41
C TYR A 120 5.55 -17.20 -10.96
N LYS A 121 6.86 -17.44 -10.79
CA LYS A 121 7.56 -17.33 -9.50
C LYS A 121 7.72 -15.87 -9.01
N GLY A 122 7.69 -14.90 -9.92
CA GLY A 122 7.74 -13.46 -9.67
C GLY A 122 6.44 -12.87 -9.12
N PHE A 123 5.27 -13.49 -9.30
CA PHE A 123 4.03 -13.02 -8.63
C PHE A 123 4.19 -12.94 -7.12
N LEU A 124 4.85 -13.92 -6.50
CA LEU A 124 5.14 -13.91 -5.07
C LEU A 124 6.00 -12.69 -4.68
N GLN A 125 6.99 -12.34 -5.50
CA GLN A 125 7.87 -11.20 -5.28
C GLN A 125 7.10 -9.87 -5.38
N ILE A 126 6.15 -9.75 -6.31
CA ILE A 126 5.25 -8.59 -6.42
C ILE A 126 4.42 -8.43 -5.13
N PHE A 127 3.86 -9.52 -4.61
CA PHE A 127 3.11 -9.47 -3.34
C PHE A 127 4.01 -9.05 -2.18
N ILE A 128 5.23 -9.57 -2.08
CA ILE A 128 6.20 -9.19 -1.04
C ILE A 128 6.50 -7.68 -1.10
N ILE A 129 6.78 -7.14 -2.29
CA ILE A 129 7.02 -5.70 -2.48
C ILE A 129 5.77 -4.90 -2.08
N LEU A 130 4.59 -5.32 -2.51
CA LEU A 130 3.34 -4.64 -2.19
C LEU A 130 3.08 -4.61 -0.68
N TYR A 131 3.34 -5.73 0.02
CA TYR A 131 3.26 -5.79 1.48
C TYR A 131 4.28 -4.87 2.15
N ALA A 132 5.52 -4.83 1.68
CA ALA A 132 6.57 -3.93 2.20
C ALA A 132 6.21 -2.44 2.04
N LEU A 133 5.54 -2.08 0.94
CA LEU A 133 5.09 -0.71 0.67
C LEU A 133 3.79 -0.33 1.39
N CYS A 134 2.97 -1.30 1.80
CA CYS A 134 1.64 -1.09 2.39
C CYS A 134 1.62 -0.05 3.54
N PRO A 135 2.54 -0.08 4.54
CA PRO A 135 2.56 0.91 5.61
C PRO A 135 2.78 2.35 5.11
N THR A 136 3.67 2.52 4.13
CA THR A 136 3.97 3.84 3.55
C THR A 136 2.76 4.39 2.81
N VAL A 137 2.10 3.55 2.01
CA VAL A 137 0.92 3.93 1.21
C VAL A 137 -0.27 4.25 2.12
N ILE A 138 -0.60 3.38 3.08
CA ILE A 138 -1.70 3.61 4.02
C ILE A 138 -1.45 4.91 4.80
N SER A 139 -0.23 5.09 5.33
CA SER A 139 0.09 6.30 6.10
C SER A 139 0.00 7.57 5.24
N LEU A 140 0.53 7.54 4.01
CA LEU A 140 0.45 8.66 3.07
C LEU A 140 -1.00 9.01 2.73
N VAL A 141 -1.81 8.01 2.40
CA VAL A 141 -3.25 8.20 2.10
C VAL A 141 -3.96 8.81 3.32
N ASN A 142 -3.68 8.29 4.51
CA ASN A 142 -4.30 8.79 5.74
C ASN A 142 -3.89 10.24 6.06
N LEU A 143 -2.61 10.58 5.90
CA LEU A 143 -2.09 11.95 6.02
C LEU A 143 -2.76 12.90 5.01
N CYS A 144 -2.91 12.47 3.76
CA CYS A 144 -3.60 13.21 2.71
C CYS A 144 -5.07 13.47 3.06
N ILE A 145 -5.79 12.46 3.56
CA ILE A 145 -7.19 12.60 3.99
C ILE A 145 -7.29 13.58 5.17
N MET A 146 -6.42 13.44 6.18
CA MET A 146 -6.40 14.32 7.35
C MET A 146 -6.10 15.79 6.98
N LYS A 147 -5.26 16.02 5.96
CA LYS A 147 -4.94 17.36 5.44
C LYS A 147 -6.08 17.94 4.57
N ARG A 148 -6.68 17.12 3.70
CA ARG A 148 -7.67 17.56 2.70
C ARG A 148 -9.08 17.76 3.30
N TYR A 149 -9.46 16.97 4.29
CA TYR A 149 -10.81 16.95 4.87
C TYR A 149 -10.78 17.04 6.41
N PRO A 150 -10.34 18.18 6.99
CA PRO A 150 -10.32 18.35 8.43
C PRO A 150 -11.74 18.21 8.99
N GLY A 151 -11.91 17.30 9.96
CA GLY A 151 -13.17 17.13 10.69
C GLY A 151 -14.29 16.33 10.00
N ARG A 152 -14.31 16.18 8.66
CA ARG A 152 -15.41 15.49 7.93
C ARG A 152 -15.30 13.96 7.89
N LYS A 153 -14.10 13.39 7.85
CA LYS A 153 -13.89 11.93 7.64
C LYS A 153 -13.24 11.23 8.85
N LYS A 154 -13.62 11.60 10.09
CA LYS A 154 -13.01 11.10 11.34
C LYS A 154 -13.11 9.59 11.52
N ILE A 155 -14.20 8.96 11.07
CA ILE A 155 -14.38 7.50 11.16
C ILE A 155 -13.36 6.80 10.25
N LEU A 156 -13.24 7.25 9.00
CA LEU A 156 -12.33 6.67 8.02
C LEU A 156 -10.86 6.78 8.46
N THR A 157 -10.42 7.92 8.97
CA THR A 157 -9.03 8.12 9.43
C THR A 157 -8.69 7.25 10.64
N ARG A 158 -9.67 6.96 11.51
CA ARG A 158 -9.51 6.03 12.63
C ARG A 158 -9.41 4.58 12.16
N VAL A 159 -10.26 4.17 11.23
CA VAL A 159 -10.19 2.83 10.62
C VAL A 159 -8.84 2.62 9.93
N LEU A 160 -8.40 3.57 9.09
CA LEU A 160 -7.10 3.52 8.43
C LEU A 160 -5.93 3.47 9.43
N SER A 161 -6.00 4.25 10.51
CA SER A 161 -4.96 4.22 11.56
C SER A 161 -4.97 2.90 12.34
N GLY A 162 -6.14 2.27 12.52
CA GLY A 162 -6.25 0.96 13.17
C GLY A 162 -5.65 -0.18 12.34
N VAL A 163 -5.80 -0.11 11.01
CA VAL A 163 -5.19 -1.07 10.07
C VAL A 163 -3.68 -0.82 9.90
N LEU A 164 -3.18 0.36 10.27
CA LEU A 164 -1.76 0.70 10.10
C LEU A 164 -0.82 -0.18 10.94
N VAL A 165 -1.21 -0.56 12.16
CA VAL A 165 -0.38 -1.42 13.03
C VAL A 165 -0.15 -2.81 12.42
N PRO A 166 -1.19 -3.58 12.04
CA PRO A 166 -0.97 -4.85 11.36
C PRO A 166 -0.30 -4.67 10.00
N ALA A 167 -0.53 -3.56 9.28
CA ALA A 167 0.19 -3.27 8.06
C ALA A 167 1.70 -3.11 8.30
N VAL A 168 2.12 -2.40 9.35
CA VAL A 168 3.55 -2.26 9.72
C VAL A 168 4.19 -3.62 9.98
N LEU A 169 3.51 -4.49 10.74
CA LEU A 169 4.00 -5.86 10.98
C LEU A 169 4.14 -6.65 9.67
N ALA A 170 3.12 -6.60 8.81
CA ALA A 170 3.17 -7.24 7.49
C ALA A 170 4.28 -6.66 6.60
N GLY A 171 4.48 -5.34 6.63
CA GLY A 171 5.52 -4.66 5.86
C GLY A 171 6.93 -4.97 6.35
N LEU A 172 7.13 -5.14 7.67
CA LEU A 172 8.39 -5.63 8.24
C LEU A 172 8.69 -7.05 7.76
N ILE A 173 7.70 -7.94 7.80
CA ILE A 173 7.84 -9.31 7.26
C ILE A 173 8.20 -9.25 5.78
N GLY A 174 7.48 -8.47 4.98
CA GLY A 174 7.77 -8.29 3.55
C GLY A 174 9.18 -7.77 3.31
N THR A 175 9.62 -6.77 4.09
CA THR A 175 10.97 -6.20 3.99
C THR A 175 12.05 -7.25 4.31
N VAL A 176 11.86 -8.04 5.36
CA VAL A 176 12.77 -9.15 5.69
C VAL A 176 12.79 -10.19 4.59
N SER A 177 11.63 -10.53 4.02
CA SER A 177 11.54 -11.45 2.89
C SER A 177 12.27 -10.95 1.64
N LEU A 178 12.30 -9.63 1.37
CA LEU A 178 13.09 -9.06 0.26
C LEU A 178 14.60 -9.26 0.44
N PHE A 179 15.11 -9.33 1.67
CA PHE A 179 16.51 -9.67 1.95
C PHE A 179 16.80 -11.17 1.84
N LEU A 180 15.79 -12.02 1.92
CA LEU A 180 15.96 -13.45 1.77
C LEU A 180 15.78 -13.88 0.31
N ILE A 181 14.89 -13.20 -0.41
CA ILE A 181 14.52 -13.49 -1.81
C ILE A 181 14.39 -12.14 -2.54
N PRO A 182 15.50 -11.56 -3.01
CA PRO A 182 15.42 -10.29 -3.72
C PRO A 182 14.61 -10.46 -5.02
N PRO A 183 13.82 -9.45 -5.42
CA PRO A 183 13.06 -9.47 -6.68
C PRO A 183 13.94 -9.19 -7.91
N PHE A 184 15.23 -8.93 -7.69
CA PHE A 184 16.19 -8.66 -8.74
C PHE A 184 16.95 -9.93 -9.08
N CYS A 185 16.94 -10.26 -10.36
CA CYS A 185 17.71 -11.35 -10.96
C CYS A 185 18.68 -10.73 -11.96
N SER A 186 19.72 -11.48 -12.35
CA SER A 186 20.64 -10.97 -13.36
C SER A 186 20.21 -11.44 -14.75
N ALA A 187 20.08 -10.53 -15.71
CA ALA A 187 19.83 -10.90 -17.10
C ALA A 187 20.41 -9.90 -18.09
N THR A 188 20.88 -10.39 -19.24
CA THR A 188 21.32 -9.56 -20.36
C THR A 188 20.99 -10.21 -21.70
N PHE A 189 20.58 -9.39 -22.66
CA PHE A 189 20.33 -9.78 -24.06
C PHE A 189 21.40 -9.19 -25.01
N ARG A 190 22.44 -8.57 -24.45
CA ARG A 190 23.45 -7.84 -25.24
C ARG A 190 24.56 -8.79 -25.65
N ILE A 191 24.78 -8.95 -26.95
CA ILE A 191 25.90 -9.73 -27.49
C ILE A 191 27.28 -9.25 -27.00
N THR A 192 27.44 -7.95 -26.72
CA THR A 192 28.68 -7.37 -26.13
C THR A 192 28.98 -7.87 -24.70
N ALA A 193 28.00 -8.52 -24.07
CA ALA A 193 28.13 -9.16 -22.77
C ALA A 193 28.34 -10.68 -22.85
N TYR A 194 28.64 -11.22 -24.05
CA TYR A 194 28.93 -12.63 -24.25
C TYR A 194 29.91 -13.18 -23.21
N MET A 195 29.55 -14.30 -22.58
CA MET A 195 30.31 -15.00 -21.53
C MET A 195 30.63 -14.18 -20.28
N LYS A 196 30.02 -13.01 -20.09
CA LYS A 196 30.10 -12.26 -18.85
C LYS A 196 28.90 -12.63 -17.98
N VAL A 197 29.18 -13.20 -16.81
CA VAL A 197 28.16 -13.68 -15.86
C VAL A 197 28.40 -13.12 -14.46
N ASP A 198 27.50 -13.43 -13.54
CA ASP A 198 27.65 -13.08 -12.12
C ASP A 198 28.72 -13.96 -11.46
N LYS A 199 29.43 -13.38 -10.48
CA LYS A 199 30.63 -13.97 -9.88
C LYS A 199 30.37 -15.35 -9.26
N ASP A 200 29.20 -15.56 -8.68
CA ASP A 200 28.84 -16.77 -7.96
C ASP A 200 28.44 -17.94 -8.86
N VAL A 201 28.19 -17.69 -10.15
CA VAL A 201 27.93 -18.76 -11.14
C VAL A 201 29.12 -19.01 -12.07
N GLU A 202 30.20 -18.21 -11.97
CA GLU A 202 31.37 -18.28 -12.88
C GLU A 202 31.94 -19.69 -13.03
N ASP A 203 32.05 -20.47 -11.94
CA ASP A 203 32.61 -21.82 -11.99
C ASP A 203 31.70 -22.80 -12.74
N SER A 204 30.39 -22.75 -12.48
CA SER A 204 29.41 -23.58 -13.17
C SER A 204 29.24 -23.20 -14.65
N VAL A 205 29.34 -21.91 -14.98
CA VAL A 205 29.32 -21.44 -16.36
C VAL A 205 30.60 -21.81 -17.08
N ARG A 206 31.77 -21.73 -16.42
CA ARG A 206 33.06 -22.13 -17.01
C ARG A 206 33.07 -23.59 -17.43
N ALA A 207 32.43 -24.46 -16.66
CA ALA A 207 32.20 -25.85 -17.05
C ALA A 207 31.43 -25.95 -18.38
N ALA A 208 30.28 -25.29 -18.49
CA ALA A 208 29.49 -25.29 -19.74
C ALA A 208 30.20 -24.59 -20.91
N ALA A 209 31.01 -23.56 -20.63
CA ALA A 209 31.67 -22.73 -21.62
C ALA A 209 32.60 -23.52 -22.55
N VAL A 210 33.03 -24.72 -22.18
CA VAL A 210 33.78 -25.64 -23.07
C VAL A 210 33.00 -25.98 -24.36
N CYS A 211 31.67 -25.96 -24.28
CA CYS A 211 30.79 -26.20 -25.42
C CYS A 211 30.55 -24.94 -26.26
N PHE A 212 30.82 -23.76 -25.72
CA PHE A 212 30.65 -22.49 -26.42
C PHE A 212 31.99 -22.04 -27.02
N PRO A 213 31.99 -21.25 -28.10
CA PRO A 213 33.20 -20.60 -28.57
C PRO A 213 33.77 -19.63 -27.54
N ALA A 214 35.10 -19.46 -27.53
CA ALA A 214 35.76 -18.55 -26.59
C ALA A 214 35.38 -17.07 -26.80
N ALA A 215 35.00 -16.72 -28.03
CA ALA A 215 34.49 -15.43 -28.42
C ALA A 215 33.45 -15.61 -29.54
N VAL A 216 32.60 -14.60 -29.74
CA VAL A 216 31.70 -14.56 -30.90
C VAL A 216 32.56 -14.57 -32.19
N PRO A 217 32.32 -15.49 -33.13
CA PRO A 217 33.10 -15.56 -34.37
C PRO A 217 33.06 -14.24 -35.17
N GLU A 218 34.14 -13.87 -35.84
CA GLU A 218 34.18 -12.63 -36.65
C GLU A 218 33.21 -12.68 -37.84
N ALA A 219 33.00 -13.88 -38.41
CA ALA A 219 32.06 -14.11 -39.50
C ALA A 219 30.61 -14.32 -39.03
N ALA A 220 30.32 -14.13 -37.73
CA ALA A 220 28.99 -14.35 -37.18
C ALA A 220 28.00 -13.29 -37.69
N GLU A 221 26.96 -13.75 -38.39
CA GLU A 221 25.82 -12.92 -38.78
C GLU A 221 24.62 -13.20 -37.85
N ALA A 222 23.74 -12.22 -37.69
CA ALA A 222 22.53 -12.33 -36.86
C ALA A 222 22.79 -12.85 -35.43
N ALA A 223 23.90 -12.41 -34.81
CA ALA A 223 24.32 -12.88 -33.50
C ALA A 223 23.33 -12.49 -32.38
N VAL A 224 22.91 -13.48 -31.61
CA VAL A 224 22.04 -13.35 -30.45
C VAL A 224 22.71 -13.93 -29.22
N TYR A 225 22.46 -13.31 -28.07
CA TYR A 225 22.92 -13.79 -26.77
C TYR A 225 21.89 -13.47 -25.72
N HIS A 226 21.64 -14.45 -24.85
CA HIS A 226 20.80 -14.31 -23.68
C HIS A 226 21.51 -14.98 -22.50
N TYR A 227 21.57 -14.28 -21.39
CA TYR A 227 21.96 -14.85 -20.11
C TYR A 227 20.93 -14.42 -19.09
N SER A 228 20.50 -15.37 -18.26
CA SER A 228 19.69 -15.09 -17.09
C SER A 228 20.13 -15.96 -15.92
N LYS A 229 20.05 -15.41 -14.72
CA LYS A 229 20.31 -16.12 -13.47
C LYS A 229 19.21 -15.78 -12.50
N PHE A 230 18.66 -16.83 -11.91
CA PHE A 230 17.58 -16.78 -10.95
C PHE A 230 18.01 -17.45 -9.64
N SER A 231 17.72 -16.79 -8.51
CA SER A 231 18.09 -17.28 -7.18
C SER A 231 16.94 -17.10 -6.21
N THR A 232 16.62 -18.16 -5.48
CA THR A 232 15.62 -18.17 -4.42
C THR A 232 16.20 -18.74 -3.13
N LEU A 233 15.34 -18.86 -2.10
CA LEU A 233 15.67 -19.56 -0.86
C LEU A 233 15.99 -21.05 -1.07
N PHE A 234 15.38 -21.69 -2.06
CA PHE A 234 15.42 -23.15 -2.22
C PHE A 234 16.14 -23.60 -3.48
N GLU A 235 16.24 -22.73 -4.47
CA GLU A 235 16.73 -23.07 -5.80
C GLU A 235 17.60 -21.96 -6.35
N ASP A 236 18.72 -22.34 -6.96
CA ASP A 236 19.49 -21.52 -7.88
C ASP A 236 19.40 -22.12 -9.28
N SER A 237 19.14 -21.25 -10.25
CA SER A 237 19.21 -21.63 -11.66
C SER A 237 19.84 -20.52 -12.48
N TRP A 238 20.43 -20.91 -13.60
CA TRP A 238 20.85 -19.97 -14.62
C TRP A 238 20.71 -20.62 -15.98
N GLU A 239 20.52 -19.77 -16.97
CA GLU A 239 20.40 -20.14 -18.37
C GLU A 239 21.28 -19.22 -19.20
N MET A 240 21.92 -19.78 -20.21
CA MET A 240 22.72 -19.06 -21.17
C MET A 240 22.47 -19.61 -22.57
N GLU A 241 22.08 -18.73 -23.48
CA GLU A 241 21.86 -19.04 -24.88
C GLU A 241 22.69 -18.11 -25.76
N ALA A 242 23.27 -18.66 -26.83
CA ALA A 242 24.00 -17.90 -27.82
C ALA A 242 23.74 -18.50 -29.20
N GLY A 243 23.64 -17.68 -30.24
CA GLY A 243 23.50 -18.22 -31.58
C GLY A 243 23.79 -17.22 -32.68
N TRP A 244 24.11 -17.72 -33.85
CA TRP A 244 24.51 -16.93 -35.02
C TRP A 244 24.52 -17.80 -36.27
N ASN A 245 24.53 -17.14 -37.42
CA ASN A 245 24.73 -17.76 -38.73
C ASN A 245 26.22 -17.72 -39.08
N LEU A 246 26.73 -18.80 -39.69
CA LEU A 246 28.13 -18.90 -40.11
C LEU A 246 28.25 -19.31 -41.58
N PRO A 247 29.37 -18.93 -42.24
CA PRO A 247 29.75 -19.51 -43.52
C PRO A 247 29.87 -21.03 -43.41
N LYS A 248 29.53 -21.73 -44.51
CA LYS A 248 29.46 -23.19 -44.56
C LYS A 248 30.69 -23.90 -44.01
N GLN A 249 31.89 -23.37 -44.28
CA GLN A 249 33.13 -23.97 -43.80
C GLN A 249 33.28 -23.91 -42.28
N GLU A 250 33.00 -22.75 -41.67
CA GLU A 250 33.05 -22.57 -40.21
C GLU A 250 31.94 -23.35 -39.51
N PHE A 251 30.74 -23.38 -40.10
CA PHE A 251 29.61 -24.16 -39.62
C PHE A 251 29.94 -25.66 -39.51
N GLU A 252 30.47 -26.27 -40.58
CA GLU A 252 30.83 -27.70 -40.58
C GLU A 252 32.01 -28.00 -39.63
N SER A 253 32.98 -27.09 -39.53
CA SER A 253 34.09 -27.20 -38.58
C SER A 253 33.58 -27.25 -37.14
N GLU A 254 32.63 -26.37 -36.81
CA GLU A 254 32.06 -26.28 -35.47
C GLU A 254 31.17 -27.48 -35.14
N LYS A 255 30.40 -27.95 -36.12
CA LYS A 255 29.62 -29.19 -36.02
C LYS A 255 30.52 -30.39 -35.69
N LYS A 256 31.67 -30.50 -36.36
CA LYS A 256 32.68 -31.53 -36.07
C LYS A 256 33.31 -31.36 -34.68
N ARG A 257 33.65 -30.13 -34.28
CA ARG A 257 34.22 -29.85 -32.95
C ARG A 257 33.29 -30.33 -31.83
N ILE A 258 32.00 -30.01 -31.92
CA ILE A 258 30.98 -30.40 -30.93
C ILE A 258 30.73 -31.91 -30.96
N SER A 259 30.69 -32.54 -32.14
CA SER A 259 30.51 -33.99 -32.24
C SER A 259 31.69 -34.78 -31.65
N GLU A 260 32.90 -34.22 -31.64
CA GLU A 260 34.08 -34.87 -31.05
C GLU A 260 34.34 -34.45 -29.59
N LEU A 261 33.51 -33.57 -29.01
CA LEU A 261 33.75 -32.97 -27.70
C LEU A 261 33.56 -33.96 -26.55
N ARG A 262 34.68 -34.36 -25.92
CA ARG A 262 34.70 -35.32 -24.80
C ARG A 262 34.16 -34.77 -23.47
N ALA A 263 34.00 -33.45 -23.35
CA ALA A 263 33.49 -32.81 -22.14
C ALA A 263 31.99 -33.08 -21.90
N LEU A 264 31.25 -33.48 -22.93
CA LEU A 264 29.83 -33.85 -22.84
C LEU A 264 29.68 -35.30 -22.40
N SER A 265 29.28 -35.49 -21.15
CA SER A 265 28.84 -36.79 -20.63
C SER A 265 27.38 -37.07 -21.01
N ARG A 266 26.98 -38.35 -21.09
CA ARG A 266 25.62 -38.78 -21.50
C ARG A 266 25.17 -38.12 -22.81
N LYS A 267 26.09 -37.98 -23.75
CA LYS A 267 25.87 -37.32 -25.02
C LYS A 267 24.80 -38.05 -25.84
N SER A 268 23.81 -37.32 -26.33
CA SER A 268 22.81 -37.76 -27.29
C SER A 268 22.86 -36.90 -28.54
N GLU A 269 22.61 -37.53 -29.68
CA GLU A 269 22.57 -36.86 -30.98
C GLU A 269 21.26 -37.23 -31.66
N THR A 270 20.53 -36.22 -32.10
CA THR A 270 19.25 -36.40 -32.79
C THR A 270 19.26 -35.59 -34.07
N LYS A 271 18.78 -36.17 -35.17
CA LYS A 271 18.57 -35.45 -36.43
C LYS A 271 17.09 -35.46 -36.79
N SER A 272 16.50 -34.28 -36.99
CA SER A 272 15.10 -34.09 -37.37
C SER A 272 15.02 -33.09 -38.52
N GLY A 273 14.79 -33.59 -39.74
CA GLY A 273 14.80 -32.74 -40.93
C GLY A 273 16.18 -32.09 -41.17
N THR A 274 16.23 -30.76 -41.15
CA THR A 274 17.44 -29.95 -41.32
C THR A 274 18.15 -29.64 -40.00
N GLU A 275 17.52 -29.95 -38.86
CA GLU A 275 18.08 -29.72 -37.53
C GLU A 275 18.86 -30.95 -37.06
N TYR A 276 20.06 -30.70 -36.56
CA TYR A 276 20.91 -31.67 -35.87
C TYR A 276 21.21 -31.15 -34.47
N THR A 277 20.85 -31.91 -33.45
CA THR A 277 20.96 -31.49 -32.05
C THR A 277 21.89 -32.41 -31.29
N VAL A 278 22.85 -31.82 -30.59
CA VAL A 278 23.78 -32.50 -29.68
C VAL A 278 23.48 -32.05 -28.27
N SER A 279 23.07 -32.97 -27.39
CA SER A 279 22.77 -32.68 -25.99
C SER A 279 23.62 -33.52 -25.05
N GLY A 280 23.92 -33.01 -23.87
CA GLY A 280 24.64 -33.75 -22.84
C GLY A 280 24.71 -33.00 -21.52
N MET A 281 25.45 -33.57 -20.56
CA MET A 281 25.73 -32.94 -19.28
C MET A 281 27.23 -32.68 -19.14
N VAL A 282 27.59 -31.56 -18.53
CA VAL A 282 28.99 -31.21 -18.22
C VAL A 282 29.18 -31.18 -16.70
N TYR A 283 30.38 -31.51 -16.22
CA TYR A 283 30.73 -31.49 -14.78
C TYR A 283 31.01 -30.05 -14.31
N PRO A 284 30.54 -29.62 -13.13
CA PRO A 284 29.86 -30.39 -12.07
C PRO A 284 28.43 -30.79 -12.43
N GLU A 285 27.99 -31.96 -11.93
CA GLU A 285 26.67 -32.53 -12.25
C GLU A 285 25.54 -31.51 -12.01
N GLY A 286 24.64 -31.36 -13.00
CA GLY A 286 23.50 -30.45 -12.95
C GLY A 286 23.46 -29.42 -14.09
N VAL A 287 24.52 -29.27 -14.89
CA VAL A 287 24.54 -28.39 -16.06
C VAL A 287 24.22 -29.17 -17.33
N SER A 288 23.05 -28.92 -17.91
CA SER A 288 22.66 -29.45 -19.23
C SER A 288 23.10 -28.50 -20.33
N VAL A 289 23.70 -29.05 -21.38
CA VAL A 289 24.08 -28.30 -22.57
C VAL A 289 23.44 -28.92 -23.81
N THR A 290 22.90 -28.08 -24.67
CA THR A 290 22.31 -28.45 -25.95
C THR A 290 22.85 -27.52 -27.03
N VAL A 291 23.34 -28.09 -28.12
CA VAL A 291 23.78 -27.37 -29.31
C VAL A 291 22.92 -27.81 -30.49
N ILE A 292 22.29 -26.86 -31.16
CA ILE A 292 21.38 -27.07 -32.28
C ILE A 292 22.04 -26.49 -33.54
N PHE A 293 22.10 -27.29 -34.58
CA PHE A 293 22.62 -26.94 -35.89
C PHE A 293 21.47 -26.99 -36.90
N ASP A 294 21.15 -25.87 -37.53
CA ASP A 294 20.21 -25.83 -38.66
C ASP A 294 21.00 -25.77 -39.98
N ASP A 295 21.05 -26.91 -40.67
CA ASP A 295 21.80 -27.09 -41.92
C ASP A 295 21.24 -26.22 -43.07
N ALA A 296 19.96 -25.80 -43.01
CA ALA A 296 19.34 -24.98 -44.05
C ALA A 296 19.69 -23.49 -43.89
N ALA A 297 19.66 -23.00 -42.65
CA ALA A 297 19.97 -21.61 -42.33
C ALA A 297 21.47 -21.36 -42.12
N GLY A 298 22.28 -22.42 -41.93
CA GLY A 298 23.67 -22.30 -41.49
C GLY A 298 23.79 -21.71 -40.09
N ARG A 299 22.77 -21.96 -39.25
CA ARG A 299 22.61 -21.35 -37.93
C ARG A 299 22.99 -22.31 -36.82
N ILE A 300 23.75 -21.84 -35.85
CA ILE A 300 24.11 -22.60 -34.66
C ILE A 300 23.51 -21.90 -33.45
N GLU A 301 22.87 -22.67 -32.56
CA GLU A 301 22.41 -22.22 -31.26
C GLU A 301 23.02 -23.09 -30.16
N TYR A 302 23.59 -22.45 -29.16
CA TYR A 302 24.12 -23.05 -27.96
C TYR A 302 23.21 -22.68 -26.80
N ARG A 303 22.84 -23.66 -25.98
CA ARG A 303 22.01 -23.48 -24.79
C ARG A 303 22.66 -24.24 -23.64
N ALA A 304 22.82 -23.57 -22.52
CA ALA A 304 23.26 -24.17 -21.27
C ALA A 304 22.30 -23.76 -20.16
N TYR A 305 21.92 -24.73 -19.35
CA TYR A 305 21.00 -24.53 -18.25
C TYR A 305 21.49 -25.30 -17.03
N PHE A 306 21.39 -24.66 -15.87
CA PHE A 306 21.66 -25.26 -14.58
C PHE A 306 20.48 -25.04 -13.66
N SER A 307 20.17 -26.06 -12.85
CA SER A 307 19.19 -25.98 -11.76
C SER A 307 19.68 -26.79 -10.58
N GLY A 308 19.91 -26.13 -9.45
CA GLY A 308 20.32 -26.76 -8.20
C GLY A 308 19.41 -26.36 -7.05
N SER A 309 19.15 -27.29 -6.14
CA SER A 309 18.52 -26.98 -4.84
C SER A 309 19.57 -26.49 -3.85
N LYS A 310 19.23 -25.48 -3.04
CA LYS A 310 20.01 -24.99 -1.90
C LYS A 310 19.75 -25.78 -0.63
#